data_AF-A0AA88GC64-F1
#
_entry.id   AF-A0AA88GC64-F1
#
_cell.length_a   1.000
_cell.length_b   1.000
_cell.length_c   1.000
_cell.angle_alpha   90.00
_cell.angle_beta   90.00
_cell.angle_gamma   90.00
#
_symmetry.space_group_name_H-M   'P 1'
#
loop_
_entity.id
_entity.type
_entity.pdbx_description
1 polymer ?
#
loop_
_entity_poly.entity_id
_entity_poly.type
_entity_poly.pdbx_seq_one_letter_code
_entity_poly.pdbx_strand_id
1 'polypeptide(L)'
;MQNNTSIMKARLNEEKEKDPEFLKRAICVLELPFVVDEQQVGNFFKKCDGGVKRLEIIRSGALVFSAAFVEFNKQKGKKKAIELSEKVGQEYDVIILSAEDFLEDKIPTRREVSKTPQSKSQNGAGGPCKNQ
;
A
#
# COMPACT_ATOMS: atom_id res chain seq x y z
N MET A 1 -7.78 -23.24 -7.40
CA MET A 1 -6.75 -22.30 -7.90
C MET A 1 -6.53 -21.25 -6.84
N GLN A 2 -5.29 -21.07 -6.37
CA GLN A 2 -4.96 -19.96 -5.47
C GLN A 2 -4.78 -18.68 -6.29
N ASN A 3 -5.49 -17.62 -5.91
CA ASN A 3 -5.30 -16.30 -6.52
C ASN A 3 -4.17 -15.54 -5.78
N ASN A 4 -3.66 -14.47 -6.38
CA ASN A 4 -2.57 -13.68 -5.79
C ASN A 4 -2.89 -13.20 -4.37
N THR A 5 -4.15 -12.84 -4.12
CA THR A 5 -4.61 -12.36 -2.81
C THR A 5 -4.44 -13.40 -1.72
N SER A 6 -4.87 -14.65 -1.95
CA SER A 6 -4.71 -15.73 -0.97
C SER A 6 -3.25 -16.04 -0.69
N ILE A 7 -2.40 -16.06 -1.72
CA ILE A 7 -0.95 -16.30 -1.56
C ILE A 7 -0.32 -15.14 -0.78
N MET A 8 -0.68 -13.90 -1.10
CA MET A 8 -0.20 -12.72 -0.38
C MET A 8 -0.61 -12.74 1.09
N LYS A 9 -1.87 -13.06 1.41
CA LYS A 9 -2.31 -13.17 2.81
C LYS A 9 -1.54 -14.24 3.57
N ALA A 10 -1.31 -15.40 2.97
CA ALA A 10 -0.50 -16.46 3.60
C ALA A 10 0.92 -15.97 3.89
N ARG A 11 1.56 -15.31 2.93
CA ARG A 11 2.91 -14.73 3.09
C ARG A 11 2.96 -13.66 4.18
N LEU A 12 2.02 -12.71 4.20
CA LEU A 12 2.00 -11.65 5.20
C LEU A 12 1.78 -12.20 6.61
N ASN A 13 0.96 -13.24 6.77
CA ASN A 13 0.80 -13.91 8.07
C ASN A 13 2.09 -14.62 8.51
N GLU A 14 2.77 -15.32 7.60
CA GLU A 14 4.07 -15.95 7.87
C GLU A 14 5.12 -14.92 8.33
N GLU A 15 5.18 -13.76 7.66
CA GLU A 15 6.12 -12.68 8.03
C GLU A 15 5.73 -12.00 9.35
N LYS A 16 4.43 -11.81 9.61
CA LYS A 16 3.92 -11.29 10.88
C LYS A 16 4.26 -12.21 12.06
N GLU A 17 4.21 -13.52 11.88
CA GLU A 17 4.57 -14.49 12.92
C GLU A 17 6.06 -14.47 13.24
N LYS A 18 6.92 -14.23 12.23
CA LYS A 18 8.37 -14.09 12.41
C LYS A 18 8.75 -12.76 13.04
N ASP A 19 8.09 -11.68 12.65
CA ASP A 19 8.33 -10.32 13.13
C ASP A 19 6.99 -9.59 13.36
N PRO A 20 6.55 -9.46 14.62
CA PRO A 20 5.30 -8.77 14.96
C PRO A 20 5.26 -7.29 14.53
N GLU A 21 6.41 -6.66 14.30
CA GLU A 21 6.49 -5.29 13.82
C GLU A 21 6.52 -5.16 12.30
N PHE A 22 6.61 -6.27 11.56
CA PHE A 22 6.61 -6.31 10.09
C PHE A 22 5.47 -5.47 9.51
N LEU A 23 4.25 -5.67 9.98
CA LEU A 23 3.06 -4.99 9.47
C LEU A 23 3.11 -3.46 9.64
N LYS A 24 3.79 -2.97 10.69
CA LYS A 24 3.99 -1.52 10.92
C LYS A 24 4.95 -0.91 9.90
N ARG A 25 5.73 -1.74 9.20
CA ARG A 25 6.72 -1.32 8.20
C ARG A 25 6.43 -1.83 6.79
N ALA A 26 5.33 -2.55 6.59
CA ALA A 26 5.00 -3.16 5.30
C ALA A 26 3.79 -2.50 4.61
N ILE A 27 3.85 -2.48 3.28
CA ILE A 27 2.74 -2.15 2.37
C ILE A 27 2.48 -3.32 1.43
N CYS A 28 1.27 -3.34 0.88
CA CYS A 28 0.91 -4.20 -0.25
C CYS A 28 0.75 -3.36 -1.52
N VAL A 29 1.12 -3.94 -2.64
CA VAL A 29 0.93 -3.40 -3.99
C VAL A 29 0.14 -4.43 -4.79
N LEU A 30 -1.06 -4.06 -5.23
CA LEU A 30 -1.95 -4.90 -6.03
C LEU A 30 -2.07 -4.34 -7.44
N GLU A 31 -2.57 -5.17 -8.34
CA GLU A 31 -2.72 -4.87 -9.78
C GLU A 31 -1.38 -4.49 -10.44
N LEU A 32 -0.26 -4.98 -9.90
CA LEU A 32 1.06 -4.70 -10.44
C LEU A 32 1.18 -5.35 -11.83
N PRO A 33 1.53 -4.60 -12.91
CA PRO A 33 1.66 -5.19 -14.23
C PRO A 33 2.69 -6.33 -14.24
N PHE A 34 2.39 -7.43 -14.93
CA PHE A 34 3.24 -8.64 -14.93
C PHE A 34 4.69 -8.37 -15.37
N VAL A 35 4.88 -7.40 -16.27
CA VAL A 35 6.20 -7.01 -16.79
C VAL A 35 7.07 -6.29 -15.77
N VAL A 36 6.50 -5.84 -14.64
CA VAL A 36 7.24 -5.13 -13.61
C VAL A 36 8.00 -6.12 -12.74
N ASP A 37 9.28 -5.84 -12.52
CA ASP A 37 10.18 -6.65 -11.70
C ASP A 37 10.48 -6.03 -10.32
N GLU A 38 11.20 -6.80 -9.50
CA GLU A 38 11.55 -6.37 -8.14
C GLU A 38 12.49 -5.16 -8.12
N GLN A 39 13.37 -5.03 -9.10
CA GLN A 39 14.31 -3.93 -9.17
C GLN A 39 13.57 -2.61 -9.44
N GLN A 40 12.60 -2.61 -10.34
CA GLN A 40 11.77 -1.47 -10.67
C GLN A 40 10.93 -1.01 -9.47
N VAL A 41 10.27 -1.95 -8.77
CA VAL A 41 9.50 -1.63 -7.56
C VAL A 41 10.41 -1.11 -6.44
N GLY A 42 11.57 -1.76 -6.23
CA GLY A 42 12.55 -1.34 -5.25
C GLY A 42 13.09 0.07 -5.53
N ASN A 43 13.43 0.37 -6.79
CA ASN A 43 13.89 1.69 -7.21
C ASN A 43 12.82 2.76 -6.98
N PHE A 44 11.57 2.45 -7.30
CA PHE A 44 10.45 3.36 -7.09
C PHE A 44 10.28 3.75 -5.61
N PHE A 45 10.42 2.78 -4.70
CA PHE A 45 10.30 3.00 -3.25
C PHE A 45 11.62 3.39 -2.56
N LYS A 46 12.74 3.49 -3.28
CA LYS A 46 14.05 3.86 -2.72
C LYS A 46 14.05 5.26 -2.09
N LYS A 47 13.17 6.15 -2.55
CA LYS A 47 12.97 7.51 -2.00
C LYS A 47 12.22 7.54 -0.67
N CYS A 48 11.64 6.42 -0.24
CA CYS A 48 10.97 6.30 1.05
C CYS A 48 11.98 6.28 2.20
N ASP A 49 11.60 6.87 3.33
CA ASP A 49 12.49 7.03 4.47
C ASP A 49 13.00 5.70 5.04
N GLY A 50 14.33 5.59 5.15
CA GLY A 50 15.01 4.36 5.59
C GLY A 50 15.21 3.31 4.49
N GLY A 51 14.66 3.51 3.29
CA GLY A 51 14.79 2.56 2.18
C GLY A 51 14.01 1.26 2.37
N VAL A 52 14.02 0.46 1.30
CA VAL A 52 13.40 -0.87 1.27
C VAL A 52 14.32 -1.87 1.96
N LYS A 53 13.78 -2.64 2.90
CA LYS A 53 14.45 -3.76 3.58
C LYS A 53 14.28 -5.04 2.78
N ARG A 54 13.04 -5.33 2.38
CA ARG A 54 12.67 -6.52 1.61
C ARG A 54 11.50 -6.19 0.68
N LEU A 55 11.46 -6.90 -0.43
CA LEU A 55 10.41 -6.86 -1.43
C LEU A 55 10.21 -8.29 -1.93
N GLU A 56 8.96 -8.66 -2.21
CA GLU A 56 8.66 -9.94 -2.88
C GLU A 56 7.48 -9.73 -3.83
N ILE A 57 7.64 -10.17 -5.08
CA ILE A 57 6.54 -10.19 -6.06
C ILE A 57 5.93 -11.58 -6.12
N ILE A 58 4.62 -11.64 -5.91
CA ILE A 58 3.78 -12.82 -5.98
C ILE A 58 3.08 -12.86 -7.34
N ARG A 59 3.36 -13.92 -8.09
CA ARG A 59 2.78 -14.20 -9.40
C ARG A 59 2.06 -15.55 -9.37
N SER A 60 0.74 -15.54 -9.60
CA SER A 60 -0.03 -16.75 -9.90
C SER A 60 -0.26 -16.83 -11.41
N GLY A 61 0.13 -17.95 -12.02
CA GLY A 61 0.24 -18.11 -13.49
C GLY A 61 -1.05 -17.96 -14.31
N ALA A 62 -2.19 -17.69 -13.67
CA ALA A 62 -3.47 -17.47 -14.34
C ALA A 62 -3.85 -15.99 -14.50
N LEU A 63 -3.13 -15.05 -13.88
CA LEU A 63 -3.48 -13.63 -13.86
C LEU A 63 -2.44 -12.77 -14.59
N VAL A 64 -2.91 -11.78 -15.34
CA VAL A 64 -2.09 -10.75 -16.00
C VAL A 64 -1.51 -9.72 -15.03
N PHE A 65 -1.99 -9.71 -13.79
CA PHE A 65 -1.49 -8.83 -12.74
C PHE A 65 -0.83 -9.64 -11.63
N SER A 66 0.20 -9.06 -11.04
CA SER A 66 0.93 -9.57 -9.88
C SER A 66 0.51 -8.79 -8.63
N ALA A 67 0.89 -9.32 -7.46
CA ALA A 67 0.84 -8.57 -6.22
C ALA A 67 2.25 -8.53 -5.62
N ALA A 68 2.58 -7.52 -4.83
CA ALA A 68 3.85 -7.44 -4.11
C ALA A 68 3.64 -6.95 -2.69
N PHE A 69 4.54 -7.31 -1.78
CA PHE A 69 4.68 -6.60 -0.51
C PHE A 69 6.05 -5.93 -0.45
N VAL A 70 6.10 -4.77 0.19
CA VAL A 70 7.34 -4.01 0.40
C VAL A 70 7.49 -3.77 1.90
N GLU A 71 8.56 -4.28 2.48
CA GLU A 71 8.96 -3.99 3.86
C GLU A 71 10.00 -2.88 3.86
N PHE A 72 9.77 -1.83 4.66
CA PHE A 72 10.72 -0.75 4.87
C PHE A 72 11.57 -0.99 6.12
N ASN A 73 12.78 -0.40 6.16
CA ASN A 73 13.60 -0.44 7.39
C ASN A 73 12.96 0.38 8.54
N LYS A 74 12.10 1.35 8.22
CA LYS A 74 11.47 2.26 9.18
C LYS A 74 9.98 2.39 8.92
N GLN A 75 9.18 2.54 9.98
CA GLN A 75 7.74 2.80 9.87
C GLN A 75 7.43 4.09 9.08
N LYS A 76 8.32 5.09 9.18
CA LYS A 76 8.23 6.32 8.37
C LYS A 76 8.28 6.04 6.85
N GLY A 77 8.99 4.99 6.42
CA GLY A 77 9.03 4.55 5.02
C GLY A 77 7.67 4.09 4.52
N LYS A 78 6.95 3.28 5.30
CA LYS A 78 5.56 2.87 5.03
C LYS A 78 4.66 4.09 4.85
N LYS A 79 4.70 5.04 5.80
CA LYS A 79 3.86 6.25 5.74
C LYS A 79 4.07 7.03 4.44
N LYS A 80 5.33 7.28 4.08
CA LYS A 80 5.69 8.00 2.85
C LYS A 80 5.30 7.24 1.58
N ALA A 81 5.35 5.91 1.60
CA ALA A 81 4.91 5.09 0.47
C ALA A 81 3.40 5.17 0.25
N ILE A 82 2.61 5.25 1.33
CA ILE A 82 1.16 5.50 1.26
C ILE A 82 0.90 6.93 0.75
N GLU A 83 1.63 7.95 1.21
CA GLU A 83 1.49 9.31 0.65
C GLU A 83 1.86 9.38 -0.84
N LEU A 84 2.80 8.55 -1.29
CA LEU A 84 3.14 8.42 -2.70
C LEU A 84 2.05 7.73 -3.51
N SER A 85 1.25 6.84 -2.91
CA SER A 85 0.20 6.13 -3.63
C SER A 85 -0.89 7.05 -4.15
N GLU A 86 -1.16 8.16 -3.45
CA GLU A 86 -2.11 9.18 -3.92
C GLU A 86 -1.69 9.79 -5.26
N LYS A 87 -0.39 9.97 -5.48
CA LYS A 87 0.16 10.49 -6.74
C LYS A 87 0.23 9.42 -7.82
N VAL A 88 0.47 8.17 -7.41
CA VAL A 88 0.85 7.09 -8.31
C VAL A 88 -0.36 6.32 -8.79
N GLY A 89 -1.41 6.19 -7.97
CA GLY A 89 -2.71 5.67 -8.39
C GLY A 89 -3.41 6.55 -9.44
N GLN A 90 -2.95 7.79 -9.64
CA GLN A 90 -3.41 8.67 -10.72
C GLN A 90 -2.66 8.44 -12.04
N GLU A 91 -1.39 8.01 -11.98
CA GLU A 91 -0.52 7.85 -13.15
C GLU A 91 -0.39 6.38 -13.58
N TYR A 92 -0.55 5.45 -12.64
CA TYR A 92 -0.41 4.01 -12.83
C TYR A 92 -1.62 3.30 -12.22
N ASP A 93 -2.13 2.30 -12.93
CA ASP A 93 -3.24 1.44 -12.49
C ASP A 93 -2.77 0.42 -11.44
N VAL A 94 -2.26 0.91 -10.31
CA VAL A 94 -1.79 0.11 -9.19
C VAL A 94 -2.47 0.54 -7.90
N ILE A 95 -2.76 -0.43 -7.03
CA ILE A 95 -3.38 -0.17 -5.72
C ILE A 95 -2.31 -0.37 -4.65
N ILE A 96 -2.00 0.65 -3.89
CA ILE A 96 -1.06 0.57 -2.77
C ILE A 96 -1.81 0.83 -1.47
N LEU A 97 -1.68 -0.08 -0.52
CA LEU A 97 -2.35 -0.02 0.78
C LEU A 97 -1.45 -0.58 1.89
N SER A 98 -1.82 -0.33 3.15
CA SER A 98 -1.08 -0.89 4.27
C SER A 98 -1.24 -2.42 4.31
N ALA A 99 -0.23 -3.14 4.78
CA ALA A 99 -0.33 -4.59 4.96
C ALA A 99 -1.41 -4.97 5.99
N GLU A 100 -1.69 -4.09 6.96
CA GLU A 100 -2.75 -4.26 7.95
C GLU A 100 -4.13 -4.19 7.30
N ASP A 101 -4.38 -3.14 6.52
CA ASP A 101 -5.65 -2.96 5.79
C ASP A 101 -5.90 -4.11 4.81
N PHE A 102 -4.85 -4.60 4.15
CA PHE A 102 -4.96 -5.75 3.25
C PHE A 102 -5.36 -7.04 3.99
N LEU A 103 -4.80 -7.29 5.18
CA LEU A 103 -5.16 -8.45 6.00
C LEU A 103 -6.58 -8.33 6.57
N GLU A 104 -7.04 -7.11 6.86
CA GLU A 104 -8.39 -6.80 7.32
C GLU A 104 -9.43 -6.71 6.18
N ASP A 105 -9.06 -7.06 4.95
CA ASP A 105 -9.92 -6.98 3.77
C ASP A 105 -10.45 -5.57 3.45
N LYS A 106 -9.77 -4.53 3.95
CA LYS A 106 -10.03 -3.11 3.64
C LYS A 106 -9.34 -2.69 2.35
N ILE A 107 -9.57 -3.45 1.28
CA ILE A 107 -9.02 -3.13 -0.04
C ILE A 107 -9.89 -2.03 -0.66
N PRO A 108 -9.36 -0.80 -0.84
CA PRO A 108 -10.15 0.28 -1.40
C PRO A 108 -10.50 -0.03 -2.86
N THR A 109 -11.73 0.28 -3.25
CA THR A 109 -12.09 0.18 -4.67
C THR A 109 -11.44 1.33 -5.45
N ARG A 110 -11.11 1.11 -6.72
CA ARG A 110 -10.46 2.11 -7.59
C ARG A 110 -11.19 3.47 -7.63
N ARG A 111 -12.52 3.45 -7.46
CA ARG A 111 -13.36 4.66 -7.36
C ARG A 111 -13.11 5.47 -6.08
N GLU A 112 -12.70 4.84 -5.00
CA GLU A 112 -12.45 5.50 -3.70
C GLU A 112 -11.05 6.12 -3.65
N VAL A 113 -10.06 5.44 -4.23
CA VAL A 113 -8.69 5.97 -4.37
C VAL A 113 -8.66 7.23 -5.26
N SER A 114 -9.53 7.28 -6.27
CA SER A 114 -9.65 8.44 -7.18
C SER A 114 -10.45 9.61 -6.59
N LYS A 115 -11.16 9.39 -5.48
CA LYS A 115 -12.13 10.33 -4.88
C LYS A 115 -11.64 11.01 -3.61
N THR A 116 -10.36 10.92 -3.26
CA THR A 116 -9.80 11.67 -2.13
C THR A 116 -9.11 12.97 -2.61
N PRO A 117 -9.86 14.08 -2.77
CA PRO A 117 -9.31 15.41 -2.58
C PRO A 117 -9.52 15.87 -1.12
N GLN A 118 -8.50 16.57 -0.61
CA GLN A 118 -8.50 17.47 0.57
C GLN A 118 -8.20 16.88 1.96
N SER A 119 -6.95 17.12 2.38
CA SER A 119 -6.60 18.00 3.50
C SER A 119 -7.65 18.18 4.61
N LYS A 120 -7.35 17.70 5.81
CA LYS A 120 -7.67 18.44 7.03
C LYS A 120 -6.46 18.51 7.96
N SER A 121 -5.68 19.55 7.73
CA SER A 121 -4.95 20.26 8.77
C SER A 121 -5.96 20.88 9.75
N GLN A 122 -5.79 20.58 11.04
CA GLN A 122 -6.08 21.33 12.28
C GLN A 122 -7.24 22.35 12.42
N ASN A 123 -7.72 22.41 13.68
CA ASN A 123 -8.50 23.45 14.38
C ASN A 123 -10.02 23.40 14.11
N GLY A 124 -10.94 23.46 15.08
CA GLY A 124 -10.92 24.04 16.41
C GLY A 124 -12.26 24.80 16.54
N ALA A 125 -13.08 24.41 17.52
CA ALA A 125 -14.23 25.11 18.13
C ALA A 125 -15.01 26.21 17.37
N GLY A 126 -16.33 26.01 17.26
CA GLY A 126 -17.32 26.99 17.77
C GLY A 126 -18.07 27.90 16.78
N GLY A 127 -19.41 27.80 16.77
CA GLY A 127 -20.31 28.95 16.59
C GLY A 127 -21.32 28.88 15.43
N PRO A 128 -22.65 28.96 15.68
CA PRO A 128 -23.69 28.92 14.65
C PRO A 128 -24.02 30.31 14.07
N CYS A 129 -24.24 30.38 12.76
CA CYS A 129 -24.68 31.58 12.03
C CYS A 129 -26.14 31.95 12.38
N LYS A 130 -26.38 33.23 12.69
CA LYS A 130 -27.71 33.87 12.60
C LYS A 130 -27.67 34.84 11.42
N ASN A 131 -28.58 34.66 10.46
CA ASN A 131 -28.84 35.63 9.41
C ASN A 131 -29.61 36.82 9.98
N GLN A 132 -29.21 38.02 9.55
CA GLN A 132 -29.91 39.29 9.76
C GLN A 132 -30.62 39.68 8.46
#